data_AF-A0A6I7PL31-F1
#
_entry.id   AF-A0A6I7PL31-F1
#
_cell.length_a   1.000
_cell.length_b   1.000
_cell.length_c   1.000
_cell.angle_alpha   90.00
_cell.angle_beta   90.00
_cell.angle_gamma   90.00
#
_symmetry.space_group_name_H-M   'P 1'
#
loop_
_entity.id
_entity.type
_entity.pdbx_description
1 polymer ?
#
loop_
_entity_poly.entity_id
_entity_poly.type
_entity_poly.pdbx_seq_one_letter_code
_entity_poly.pdbx_strand_id
1 'polypeptide(L)'
;MQETGVFYVRVKRDLRKAFEDFFPHMSSHYINMSKLFDKQKSYPVLAVEKVTVFTKEGSEAESARFLLPSENGNFIWIQSELFTFDGFAPK
;
A
#
# COMPACT_ATOMS: atom_id res chain seq x y z
N MET A 1 2.46 6.37 -25.53
CA MET A 1 2.03 4.95 -25.46
C MET A 1 2.03 4.60 -23.98
N GLN A 2 0.86 4.40 -23.39
CA GLN A 2 0.72 4.15 -21.95
C GLN A 2 0.85 2.64 -21.76
N GLU A 3 1.99 2.16 -21.26
CA GLU A 3 2.19 0.74 -20.99
C GLU A 3 1.39 0.36 -19.74
N THR A 4 0.27 -0.33 -19.94
CA THR A 4 -0.45 -1.02 -18.87
C THR A 4 0.25 -2.34 -18.59
N GLY A 5 1.02 -2.39 -17.51
CA GLY A 5 1.74 -3.58 -17.05
C GLY A 5 1.51 -3.83 -15.55
N VAL A 6 1.60 -5.10 -15.15
CA VAL A 6 1.62 -5.46 -13.72
C VAL A 6 2.93 -4.97 -13.13
N PHE A 7 2.86 -4.26 -12.00
CA PHE A 7 4.03 -3.92 -11.21
C PHE A 7 3.96 -4.59 -9.85
N TYR A 8 5.13 -4.72 -9.25
CA TYR A 8 5.31 -5.40 -7.99
C TYR A 8 5.67 -4.40 -6.91
N VAL A 9 5.19 -4.68 -5.70
CA VAL A 9 5.41 -3.84 -4.54
C VAL A 9 5.81 -4.70 -3.34
N ARG A 10 6.55 -4.12 -2.41
CA ARG A 10 7.00 -4.76 -1.17
C ARG A 10 6.64 -3.88 0.01
N VAL A 11 6.28 -4.49 1.14
CA VAL A 11 6.01 -3.74 2.38
C VAL A 11 7.25 -2.92 2.77
N LYS A 12 7.05 -1.64 3.10
CA LYS A 12 8.16 -0.79 3.56
C LYS A 12 8.80 -1.38 4.82
N ARG A 13 10.13 -1.27 4.92
CA ARG A 13 10.90 -1.80 6.06
C ARG A 13 10.53 -1.10 7.37
N ASP A 14 10.48 0.23 7.33
CA ASP A 14 10.08 1.08 8.46
C ASP A 14 8.72 1.72 8.19
N LEU A 15 7.69 1.06 8.72
CA LEU A 15 6.31 1.50 8.59
C LEU A 15 6.03 2.69 9.49
N ARG A 16 6.66 2.79 10.68
CA ARG A 16 6.38 3.88 11.63
C ARG A 16 6.77 5.22 11.05
N LYS A 17 7.99 5.31 10.49
CA LYS A 17 8.45 6.54 9.83
C LYS A 17 7.59 6.90 8.63
N ALA A 18 7.26 5.92 7.78
CA ALA A 18 6.39 6.15 6.63
C ALA A 18 4.96 6.58 7.02
N PHE A 19 4.48 6.18 8.19
CA PHE A 19 3.19 6.64 8.72
C PHE A 19 3.28 8.04 9.33
N GLU A 20 4.29 8.32 10.15
CA GLU A 20 4.49 9.63 10.77
C GLU A 20 4.69 10.73 9.72
N ASP A 21 5.42 10.43 8.63
CA ASP A 21 5.72 11.38 7.56
C ASP A 21 4.52 11.68 6.63
N PHE A 22 3.57 10.75 6.47
CA PHE A 22 2.46 10.91 5.51
C PHE A 22 1.08 11.07 6.16
N PHE A 23 0.86 10.41 7.30
CA PHE A 23 -0.44 10.41 7.97
C PHE A 23 -0.24 10.20 9.48
N PRO A 24 0.07 11.26 10.26
CA PRO A 24 0.25 11.16 11.72
C PRO A 24 -0.97 10.62 12.48
N HIS A 25 -2.08 10.35 11.79
CA HIS A 25 -3.34 9.90 12.35
C HIS A 25 -3.95 8.66 11.68
N MET A 26 -3.33 8.08 10.64
CA MET A 26 -3.80 6.78 10.13
C MET A 26 -3.50 5.69 11.15
N SER A 27 -4.57 5.02 11.58
CA SER A 27 -4.63 4.26 12.83
C SER A 27 -3.75 3.01 12.85
N SER A 28 -3.54 2.49 14.07
CA SER A 28 -2.95 1.17 14.37
C SER A 28 -3.53 0.01 13.54
N HIS A 29 -4.74 0.20 12.98
CA HIS A 29 -5.36 -0.73 12.04
C HIS A 29 -4.48 -1.02 10.82
N TYR A 30 -3.81 -0.03 10.24
CA TYR A 30 -2.97 -0.22 9.05
C TYR A 30 -1.67 -0.96 9.35
N ILE A 31 -1.05 -0.68 10.50
CA ILE A 31 0.09 -1.45 10.99
C ILE A 31 -0.31 -2.92 11.19
N ASN A 32 -1.53 -3.18 11.67
CA ASN A 32 -2.04 -4.54 11.78
C ASN A 32 -2.29 -5.17 10.41
N MET A 33 -2.77 -4.43 9.42
CA MET A 33 -2.93 -4.92 8.04
C MET A 33 -1.61 -5.25 7.35
N SER A 34 -0.52 -4.55 7.65
CA SER A 34 0.80 -4.93 7.15
C SER A 34 1.25 -6.33 7.58
N LYS A 35 0.70 -6.88 8.69
CA LYS A 35 1.01 -8.24 9.16
C LYS A 35 0.41 -9.32 8.27
N LEU A 36 -0.50 -8.97 7.38
CA LEU A 36 -1.05 -9.88 6.37
C LEU A 36 -0.10 -10.09 5.19
N PHE A 37 1.06 -9.43 5.20
CA PHE A 37 2.06 -9.46 4.15
C PHE A 37 3.44 -9.76 4.76
N ASP A 38 4.22 -10.58 4.07
CA ASP A 38 5.64 -10.79 4.32
C ASP A 38 6.44 -9.60 3.77
N LYS A 39 7.24 -8.99 4.65
CA LYS A 39 8.07 -7.83 4.30
C LYS A 39 9.19 -8.13 3.32
N GLN A 40 9.57 -9.40 3.13
CA GLN A 40 10.61 -9.79 2.19
C GLN A 40 10.06 -10.17 0.81
N LYS A 41 8.74 -10.35 0.68
CA LYS A 41 8.08 -10.83 -0.53
C LYS A 41 7.62 -9.68 -1.43
N SER A 42 7.72 -9.92 -2.73
CA SER A 42 7.18 -9.06 -3.78
C SER A 42 5.73 -9.44 -4.08
N TYR A 43 4.83 -8.46 -4.07
CA TYR A 43 3.40 -8.65 -4.35
C TYR A 43 2.99 -8.01 -5.67
N PRO A 44 2.25 -8.72 -6.54
CA PRO A 44 1.72 -8.11 -7.76
C PRO A 44 0.57 -7.16 -7.42
N VAL A 45 0.59 -5.95 -7.98
CA VAL A 45 -0.55 -5.04 -7.94
C VAL A 45 -1.53 -5.44 -9.02
N LEU A 46 -2.70 -5.95 -8.61
CA LEU A 46 -3.72 -6.45 -9.53
C LEU A 46 -4.66 -5.35 -10.03
N ALA A 47 -4.88 -4.33 -9.20
CA ALA A 47 -5.67 -3.16 -9.54
C ALA A 47 -5.26 -1.97 -8.67
N VAL A 48 -5.49 -0.77 -9.19
CA VAL A 48 -5.26 0.50 -8.50
C VAL A 48 -6.56 1.27 -8.47
N GLU A 49 -6.91 1.79 -7.31
CA GLU A 49 -8.08 2.65 -7.12
C GLU A 49 -7.60 3.99 -6.56
N LYS A 50 -7.97 5.10 -7.22
CA LYS A 50 -7.72 6.45 -6.68
C LYS A 50 -8.70 6.71 -5.55
N VAL A 51 -8.20 7.21 -4.42
CA VAL A 51 -9.01 7.56 -3.26
C VAL A 51 -8.66 8.95 -2.77
N THR A 52 -9.65 9.64 -2.20
CA THR A 52 -9.43 10.90 -1.48
C THR A 52 -9.49 10.62 0.00
N VAL A 53 -8.48 11.05 0.73
CA VAL A 53 -8.39 10.91 2.19
C VAL A 53 -8.59 12.29 2.80
N PHE A 54 -9.47 12.36 3.80
CA PHE A 54 -9.67 13.59 4.57
C PHE A 54 -8.80 13.54 5.82
N THR A 55 -7.99 14.56 6.03
CA THR A 55 -7.26 14.75 7.28
C THR A 55 -8.23 15.14 8.40
N LYS A 56 -7.78 15.08 9.66
CA LYS A 56 -8.58 15.57 10.79
C LYS A 56 -8.86 17.07 10.73
N GLU A 57 -8.02 17.82 10.04
CA GLU A 57 -8.21 19.26 9.78
C GLU A 57 -9.23 19.53 8.66
N GLY A 58 -9.74 18.48 8.00
CA GLY A 58 -10.70 18.57 6.91
C GLY A 58 -10.06 18.87 5.55
N SER A 59 -8.73 18.84 5.44
CA SER A 59 -8.05 18.97 4.16
C SER A 59 -8.11 17.67 3.36
N GLU A 60 -8.30 17.79 2.05
CA GLU A 60 -8.29 16.68 1.11
C GLU A 60 -6.86 16.34 0.69
N ALA A 61 -6.52 15.05 0.73
CA ALA A 61 -5.29 14.51 0.19
C ALA A 61 -5.61 13.40 -0.82
N GLU A 62 -5.00 13.47 -2.00
CA GLU A 62 -5.09 12.40 -2.98
C GLU A 62 -4.21 11.21 -2.57
N SER A 63 -4.74 10.00 -2.70
CA SER A 63 -4.06 8.75 -2.40
C SER A 63 -4.55 7.63 -3.33
N ALA A 64 -4.06 6.41 -3.13
CA ALA A 64 -4.49 5.23 -3.86
C ALA A 64 -4.54 3.99 -2.97
N ARG A 65 -5.39 3.04 -3.37
CA ARG A 65 -5.39 1.67 -2.86
C ARG A 65 -4.92 0.69 -3.93
N PHE A 66 -4.16 -0.31 -3.50
CA PHE A 66 -3.76 -1.45 -4.30
C PHE A 66 -4.58 -2.67 -3.91
N LEU A 67 -4.99 -3.45 -4.90
CA LEU A 67 -5.53 -4.79 -4.70
C LEU A 67 -4.39 -5.80 -4.74
N LEU A 68 -4.11 -6.45 -3.61
CA LEU A 68 -3.00 -7.38 -3.44
C LEU A 68 -3.47 -8.72 -2.88
N PRO A 69 -2.83 -9.85 -3.26
CA PRO A 69 -2.97 -11.10 -2.54
C PRO A 69 -2.25 -11.03 -1.18
N SER A 70 -2.87 -11.51 -0.11
CA SER A 70 -2.29 -11.59 1.24
C SER A 70 -1.89 -13.02 1.62
N GLU A 71 -1.08 -13.17 2.67
CA GLU A 71 -0.57 -14.48 3.12
C GLU A 71 -1.66 -15.43 3.64
N ASN A 72 -2.84 -14.91 3.98
CA ASN A 72 -3.98 -15.72 4.39
C ASN A 72 -4.86 -16.20 3.20
N GLY A 73 -4.41 -16.02 1.96
CA GLY A 73 -5.11 -16.49 0.75
C GLY A 73 -6.26 -15.59 0.28
N ASN A 74 -6.41 -14.39 0.84
CA ASN A 74 -7.41 -13.41 0.41
C ASN A 74 -6.82 -12.35 -0.52
N PHE A 75 -7.71 -11.57 -1.15
CA PHE A 75 -7.36 -10.34 -1.87
C PHE A 75 -7.85 -9.14 -1.09
N ILE A 76 -6.98 -8.14 -0.89
CA ILE A 76 -7.27 -7.02 0.00
C ILE A 76 -6.95 -5.71 -0.70
N TRP A 77 -7.89 -4.76 -0.60
CA TRP A 77 -7.65 -3.36 -0.92
C TRP A 77 -6.91 -2.69 0.23
N ILE A 78 -5.73 -2.16 -0.06
CA ILE A 78 -4.86 -1.60 0.96
C ILE A 78 -4.11 -0.37 0.42
N GLN A 79 -3.88 0.59 1.31
CA GLN A 79 -3.27 1.88 1.00
C GLN A 79 -1.88 1.68 0.39
N SER A 80 -1.66 2.37 -0.73
CA SER A 80 -0.42 2.28 -1.50
C SER A 80 0.82 2.66 -0.67
N GLU A 81 0.66 3.52 0.32
CA GLU A 81 1.71 4.11 1.15
C GLU A 81 2.39 3.10 2.07
N LEU A 82 1.77 1.94 2.30
CA LEU A 82 2.37 0.81 3.01
C LEU A 82 3.49 0.14 2.23
N PHE A 83 3.58 0.39 0.93
CA PHE A 83 4.44 -0.34 0.02
C PHE A 83 5.46 0.57 -0.69
N THR A 84 6.53 -0.07 -1.13
CA THR A 84 7.55 0.49 -2.03
C THR A 84 7.51 -0.30 -3.33
N PHE A 85 7.64 0.39 -4.45
CA PHE A 85 7.80 -0.22 -5.77
C PHE A 85 9.02 -1.16 -5.80
N ASP A 86 8.82 -2.37 -6.32
CA ASP A 86 9.86 -3.40 -6.38
C ASP A 86 10.19 -3.87 -7.82
N GLY A 87 9.53 -3.30 -8.82
CA GLY A 87 9.83 -3.56 -10.24
C GLY A 87 8.61 -3.99 -11.06
N PHE A 88 8.87 -4.38 -12.30
CA PHE A 88 7.87 -4.89 -13.24
C PHE A 88 7.92 -6.42 -13.39
N ALA A 89 8.75 -7.09 -12.60
CA ALA A 89 8.91 -8.53 -12.57
C ALA A 89 8.99 -9.02 -11.11
N PRO A 90 8.55 -10.25 -10.81
CA PRO A 90 8.67 -10.80 -9.47
C PRO A 90 10.15 -10.96 -9.09
N LYS A 91 10.46 -10.63 -7.83
CA LYS A 91 11.77 -10.88 -7.19
C LYS A 91 11.59 -11.78 -5.98
#